data_AF-A0A4Q0ZG80-F1
#
_entry.id   AF-A0A4Q0ZG80-F1
#
_cell.length_a   1.000
_cell.length_b   1.000
_cell.length_c   1.000
_cell.angle_alpha   90.00
_cell.angle_beta   90.00
_cell.angle_gamma   90.00
#
_symmetry.space_group_name_H-M   'P 1'
#
loop_
_entity.id
_entity.type
_entity.pdbx_description
1 polymer ?
#
loop_
_entity_poly.entity_id
_entity_poly.type
_entity_poly.pdbx_seq_one_letter_code
_entity_poly.pdbx_strand_id
1 'polypeptide(L)'
;MKKIVLILIVFISFLYSEETDFTGFNERQVVLDKIKDVIKKEELVVKAYERYILDTKSLPESIDDLLTSDYLGTDFFDTYDTDNFSLIDFSDGKLTYALKETLTQDEKIKEIYESNTFRDRTFFKDSSIFFLIEDDFAKHLNYLILEQNKSPIISCEDSSSKKYCLRDTNHIYIYSSDTVKDDSTLLMYYHQDKFKSGPIMITKDISLHSNKEFTYLRKGTIMYDSDATKYIKTPTSIQVLK
;
A
#
# COMPACT_ATOMS: atom_id res chain seq x y z
N MET A 1 65.32 20.77 -11.03
CA MET A 1 64.94 20.06 -9.78
C MET A 1 63.50 20.34 -9.34
N LYS A 2 63.04 21.61 -9.21
CA LYS A 2 61.65 21.92 -8.79
C LYS A 2 60.54 21.26 -9.66
N LYS A 3 60.72 21.18 -10.99
CA LYS A 3 59.76 20.52 -11.90
C LYS A 3 59.67 19.00 -11.71
N ILE A 4 60.78 18.35 -11.33
CA ILE A 4 60.83 16.89 -11.10
C ILE A 4 60.13 16.55 -9.78
N VAL A 5 60.29 17.41 -8.75
CA VAL A 5 59.59 17.26 -7.46
C VAL A 5 58.08 17.42 -7.62
N LEU A 6 57.62 18.37 -8.44
CA LEU A 6 56.19 18.55 -8.71
C LEU A 6 55.57 17.32 -9.41
N ILE A 7 56.28 16.76 -10.39
CA ILE A 7 55.85 15.53 -11.08
C ILE A 7 55.83 14.35 -10.10
N LEU A 8 56.83 14.23 -9.22
CA LEU A 8 56.86 13.18 -8.21
C LEU A 8 55.70 13.30 -7.21
N ILE A 9 55.38 14.52 -6.74
CA ILE A 9 54.23 14.75 -5.84
C ILE A 9 52.93 14.38 -6.54
N VAL A 10 52.76 14.76 -7.81
CA VAL A 10 51.57 14.39 -8.60
C VAL A 10 51.47 12.87 -8.79
N PHE A 11 52.57 12.18 -9.09
CA PHE A 11 52.59 10.72 -9.20
C PHE A 11 52.32 10.02 -7.86
N ILE A 12 52.87 10.53 -6.75
CA ILE A 12 52.55 10.03 -5.40
C ILE A 12 51.07 10.31 -5.09
N SER A 13 50.52 11.45 -5.51
CA SER A 13 49.09 11.75 -5.36
C SER A 13 48.20 10.76 -6.11
N PHE A 14 48.62 10.30 -7.30
CA PHE A 14 47.92 9.25 -8.05
C PHE A 14 48.10 7.86 -7.45
N LEU A 15 49.25 7.57 -6.82
CA LEU A 15 49.47 6.31 -6.09
C LEU A 15 48.69 6.25 -4.77
N TYR A 16 48.36 7.41 -4.19
CA TYR A 16 47.53 7.55 -2.98
C TYR A 16 46.09 8.00 -3.28
N SER A 17 45.70 8.18 -4.54
CA SER A 17 44.31 8.45 -4.91
C SER A 17 43.56 7.13 -5.00
N GLU A 18 43.04 6.68 -3.86
CA GLU A 18 41.97 5.67 -3.74
C GLU A 18 42.13 4.37 -4.57
N GLU A 19 43.34 3.86 -4.73
CA GLU A 19 43.58 2.49 -5.24
C GLU A 19 43.84 1.51 -4.08
N THR A 20 42.93 1.44 -3.11
CA THR A 20 42.93 0.36 -2.11
C THR A 20 41.59 -0.37 -1.98
N ASP A 21 40.70 -0.29 -2.98
CA ASP A 21 39.47 -1.09 -2.89
C ASP A 21 38.85 -1.49 -4.24
N PHE A 22 39.62 -2.15 -5.10
CA PHE A 22 39.01 -2.96 -6.18
C PHE A 22 38.14 -4.09 -5.60
N THR A 23 38.40 -4.53 -4.37
CA THR A 23 37.51 -5.32 -3.52
C THR A 23 36.23 -4.55 -3.18
N GLY A 24 36.36 -3.32 -2.67
CA GLY A 24 35.26 -2.46 -2.28
C GLY A 24 34.36 -2.03 -3.44
N PHE A 25 34.87 -1.82 -4.65
CA PHE A 25 34.00 -1.51 -5.80
C PHE A 25 33.10 -2.69 -6.15
N ASN A 26 33.67 -3.90 -6.25
CA ASN A 26 32.90 -5.10 -6.57
C ASN A 26 31.94 -5.45 -5.42
N GLU A 27 32.40 -5.39 -4.17
CA GLU A 27 31.56 -5.58 -2.98
C GLU A 27 30.43 -4.55 -2.92
N ARG A 28 30.70 -3.29 -3.24
CA ARG A 28 29.70 -2.22 -3.30
C ARG A 28 28.68 -2.48 -4.40
N GLN A 29 29.09 -2.93 -5.59
CA GLN A 29 28.15 -3.33 -6.64
C GLN A 29 27.23 -4.46 -6.16
N VAL A 30 27.80 -5.48 -5.51
CA VAL A 30 27.02 -6.58 -4.93
C VAL A 30 26.01 -6.07 -3.90
N VAL A 31 26.41 -5.15 -3.01
CA VAL A 31 25.49 -4.55 -2.02
C VAL A 31 24.38 -3.75 -2.72
N LEU A 32 24.70 -2.99 -3.77
CA LEU A 32 23.70 -2.23 -4.54
C LEU A 32 22.69 -3.14 -5.24
N ASP A 33 23.15 -4.26 -5.82
CA ASP A 33 22.27 -5.25 -6.43
C ASP A 33 21.35 -5.90 -5.38
N LYS A 34 21.87 -6.17 -4.19
CA LYS A 34 21.08 -6.67 -3.06
C LYS A 34 20.04 -5.65 -2.58
N ILE A 35 20.40 -4.36 -2.48
CA ILE A 35 19.44 -3.29 -2.17
C ILE A 35 18.30 -3.27 -3.19
N LYS A 36 18.64 -3.37 -4.47
CA LYS A 36 17.64 -3.42 -5.53
C LYS A 36 16.70 -4.63 -5.39
N ASP A 37 17.23 -5.79 -5.02
CA ASP A 37 16.41 -6.98 -4.77
C ASP A 37 15.49 -6.80 -3.55
N VAL A 38 16.00 -6.22 -2.45
CA VAL A 38 15.21 -5.89 -1.26
C VAL A 38 14.07 -4.93 -1.60
N ILE A 39 14.35 -3.84 -2.32
CA ILE A 39 13.32 -2.90 -2.77
C ILE A 39 12.29 -3.63 -3.64
N LYS A 40 12.73 -4.47 -4.58
CA LYS A 40 11.81 -5.26 -5.40
C LYS A 40 10.94 -6.20 -4.57
N LYS A 41 11.47 -6.82 -3.51
CA LYS A 41 10.69 -7.64 -2.59
C LYS A 41 9.70 -6.81 -1.78
N GLU A 42 10.09 -5.64 -1.28
CA GLU A 42 9.19 -4.69 -0.61
C GLU A 42 8.00 -4.34 -1.54
N GLU A 43 8.26 -4.04 -2.82
CA GLU A 43 7.24 -3.77 -3.83
C GLU A 43 6.29 -4.97 -4.06
N LEU A 44 6.82 -6.19 -4.05
CA LEU A 44 6.01 -7.42 -4.19
C LEU A 44 5.11 -7.65 -2.97
N VAL A 45 5.60 -7.37 -1.76
CA VAL A 45 4.80 -7.43 -0.52
C VAL A 45 3.58 -6.51 -0.62
N VAL A 46 3.76 -5.27 -1.11
CA VAL A 46 2.64 -4.33 -1.26
C VAL A 46 1.60 -4.83 -2.28
N LYS A 47 2.06 -5.39 -3.40
CA LYS A 47 1.16 -5.96 -4.42
C LYS A 47 0.39 -7.17 -3.88
N ALA A 48 1.06 -8.03 -3.12
CA ALA A 48 0.42 -9.15 -2.43
C ALA A 48 -0.59 -8.67 -1.38
N TYR A 49 -0.25 -7.66 -0.59
CA TYR A 49 -1.14 -7.05 0.39
C TYR A 49 -2.42 -6.50 -0.26
N GLU A 50 -2.29 -5.74 -1.35
CA GLU A 50 -3.43 -5.23 -2.12
C GLU A 50 -4.29 -6.37 -2.68
N ARG A 51 -3.67 -7.41 -3.24
CA ARG A 51 -4.38 -8.57 -3.77
C ARG A 51 -5.12 -9.33 -2.68
N TYR A 52 -4.49 -9.53 -1.53
CA TYR A 52 -5.10 -10.16 -0.37
C TYR A 52 -6.39 -9.43 0.02
N ILE A 53 -6.36 -8.10 0.15
CA ILE A 53 -7.56 -7.30 0.43
C ILE A 53 -8.66 -7.55 -0.60
N LEU A 54 -8.31 -7.57 -1.88
CA LEU A 54 -9.26 -7.80 -2.96
C LEU A 54 -9.85 -9.21 -2.93
N ASP A 55 -9.09 -10.22 -2.55
CA ASP A 55 -9.50 -11.63 -2.56
C ASP A 55 -10.30 -11.99 -1.30
N THR A 56 -9.81 -11.60 -0.12
CA THR A 56 -10.34 -12.01 1.20
C THR A 56 -11.26 -10.97 1.85
N LYS A 57 -11.18 -9.70 1.42
CA LYS A 57 -11.92 -8.56 2.00
C LYS A 57 -11.56 -8.38 3.49
N SER A 58 -10.32 -8.72 3.82
CA SER A 58 -9.68 -8.54 5.12
C SER A 58 -8.29 -7.90 4.94
N LEU A 59 -7.69 -7.45 6.04
CA LEU A 59 -6.27 -7.08 6.04
C LEU A 59 -5.47 -8.30 6.50
N PRO A 60 -4.31 -8.58 5.90
CA PRO A 60 -3.40 -9.58 6.46
C PRO A 60 -2.86 -9.08 7.81
N GLU A 61 -2.76 -9.97 8.78
CA GLU A 61 -2.27 -9.67 10.13
C GLU A 61 -0.74 -9.58 10.17
N SER A 62 -0.07 -10.42 9.38
CA SER A 62 1.38 -10.43 9.22
C SER A 62 1.78 -10.86 7.81
N ILE A 63 3.08 -10.81 7.52
CA ILE A 63 3.60 -11.30 6.24
C ILE A 63 3.34 -12.79 6.00
N ASP A 64 3.17 -13.59 7.05
CA ASP A 64 2.91 -15.03 6.93
C ASP A 64 1.60 -15.32 6.18
N ASP A 65 0.58 -14.47 6.34
CA ASP A 65 -0.67 -14.56 5.59
C ASP A 65 -0.48 -14.41 4.07
N LEU A 66 0.63 -13.79 3.66
CA LEU A 66 1.00 -13.58 2.27
C LEU A 66 1.97 -14.64 1.73
N LEU A 67 2.56 -15.49 2.59
CA LEU A 67 3.49 -16.56 2.20
C LEU A 67 2.75 -17.81 1.72
N THR A 68 1.87 -17.62 0.73
CA THR A 68 1.10 -18.69 0.09
C THR A 68 1.31 -18.67 -1.42
N SER A 69 0.95 -19.75 -2.10
CA SER A 69 1.04 -19.85 -3.56
C SER A 69 0.19 -18.81 -4.31
N ASP A 70 -0.84 -18.24 -3.66
CA ASP A 70 -1.74 -17.28 -4.27
C ASP A 70 -1.18 -15.85 -4.26
N TYR A 71 -0.20 -15.57 -3.39
CA TYR A 71 0.37 -14.24 -3.17
C TYR A 71 1.89 -14.22 -3.42
N LEU A 72 2.73 -14.39 -2.40
CA LEU A 72 4.19 -14.25 -2.50
C LEU A 72 4.94 -15.54 -2.85
N GLY A 73 4.34 -16.70 -2.61
CA GLY A 73 5.03 -17.99 -2.59
C GLY A 73 5.60 -18.32 -1.22
N THR A 74 5.73 -19.62 -0.91
CA THR A 74 6.27 -20.11 0.37
C THR A 74 7.80 -19.96 0.46
N ASP A 75 8.46 -19.86 -0.69
CA ASP A 75 9.91 -19.73 -0.89
C ASP A 75 10.36 -18.26 -1.05
N PHE A 76 9.47 -17.30 -0.79
CA PHE A 76 9.71 -15.88 -1.06
C PHE A 76 11.00 -15.33 -0.41
N PHE A 77 11.41 -15.90 0.72
CA PHE A 77 12.60 -15.49 1.47
C PHE A 77 13.80 -16.44 1.33
N ASP A 78 13.74 -17.50 0.53
CA ASP A 78 14.81 -18.54 0.45
C ASP A 78 16.18 -17.98 0.08
N THR A 79 16.23 -16.90 -0.70
CA THR A 79 17.47 -16.23 -1.13
C THR A 79 17.67 -14.86 -0.50
N TYR A 80 16.96 -14.55 0.59
CA TYR A 80 17.04 -13.24 1.23
C TYR A 80 18.36 -13.08 1.99
N ASP A 81 19.05 -11.96 1.79
CA ASP A 81 20.30 -11.66 2.49
C ASP A 81 20.01 -11.19 3.92
N THR A 82 19.88 -12.15 4.84
CA THR A 82 19.65 -11.86 6.25
C THR A 82 20.89 -11.34 6.97
N ASP A 83 22.08 -11.38 6.38
CA ASP A 83 23.29 -10.86 7.03
C ASP A 83 23.30 -9.33 6.99
N ASN A 84 22.89 -8.77 5.85
CA ASN A 84 22.90 -7.33 5.62
C ASN A 84 21.53 -6.66 5.77
N PHE A 85 20.44 -7.44 5.71
CA PHE A 85 19.09 -6.92 5.78
C PHE A 85 18.26 -7.65 6.83
N SER A 86 17.44 -6.90 7.55
CA SER A 86 16.36 -7.44 8.37
C SER A 86 15.27 -8.00 7.45
N LEU A 87 14.59 -9.06 7.90
CA LEU A 87 13.45 -9.60 7.16
C LEU A 87 12.37 -8.51 7.00
N ILE A 88 11.81 -8.45 5.80
CA ILE A 88 10.70 -7.56 5.50
C ILE A 88 9.49 -8.08 6.26
N ASP A 89 8.80 -7.20 6.95
CA ASP A 89 7.52 -7.42 7.57
C ASP A 89 6.69 -6.13 7.46
N PHE A 90 5.41 -6.16 7.79
CA PHE A 90 4.58 -4.96 7.80
C PHE A 90 3.72 -4.83 9.05
N SER A 91 3.50 -3.58 9.45
CA SER A 91 2.50 -3.21 10.43
C SER A 91 2.00 -1.80 10.15
N ASP A 92 0.73 -1.56 10.45
CA ASP A 92 0.10 -0.23 10.41
C ASP A 92 0.41 0.62 9.16
N GLY A 93 0.32 0.00 7.97
CA GLY A 93 0.51 0.72 6.71
C GLY A 93 1.97 0.95 6.30
N LYS A 94 2.91 0.27 6.96
CA LYS A 94 4.35 0.43 6.76
C LYS A 94 5.04 -0.93 6.70
N LEU A 95 6.12 -0.98 5.95
CA LEU A 95 7.10 -2.05 5.97
C LEU A 95 8.21 -1.72 6.97
N THR A 96 8.81 -2.77 7.52
CA THR A 96 10.01 -2.67 8.35
C THR A 96 11.17 -2.08 7.54
N TYR A 97 12.00 -1.26 8.19
CA TYR A 97 13.22 -0.76 7.57
C TYR A 97 14.24 -1.90 7.50
N ALA A 98 14.61 -2.30 6.28
CA ALA A 98 15.38 -3.53 6.06
C ALA A 98 16.88 -3.33 6.26
N LEU A 99 17.44 -2.16 5.98
CA LEU A 99 18.90 -1.95 6.02
C LEU A 99 19.44 -2.04 7.46
N LYS A 100 20.37 -2.98 7.71
CA LYS A 100 20.99 -3.14 9.05
C LYS A 100 22.06 -2.09 9.34
N GLU A 101 22.40 -1.95 10.62
CA GLU A 101 23.38 -0.97 11.10
C GLU A 101 24.71 -1.01 10.34
N THR A 102 25.19 -2.23 10.02
CA THR A 102 26.42 -2.48 9.28
C THR A 102 26.47 -1.76 7.93
N LEU A 103 25.33 -1.59 7.26
CA LEU A 103 25.24 -0.89 5.99
C LEU A 103 24.76 0.57 6.13
N THR A 104 23.97 0.90 7.15
CA THR A 104 23.50 2.28 7.36
C THR A 104 24.63 3.28 7.70
N GLN A 105 25.81 2.79 8.09
CA GLN A 105 26.99 3.61 8.34
C GLN A 105 27.64 4.14 7.05
N ASP A 106 27.42 3.51 5.89
CA ASP A 106 27.78 4.08 4.58
C ASP A 106 26.64 4.97 4.10
N GLU A 107 26.83 6.29 4.21
CA GLU A 107 25.81 7.31 3.87
C GLU A 107 25.27 7.18 2.45
N LYS A 108 26.12 6.78 1.48
CA LYS A 108 25.71 6.64 0.08
C LYS A 108 24.85 5.39 -0.13
N ILE A 109 25.18 4.28 0.54
CA ILE A 109 24.36 3.05 0.52
C ILE A 109 23.00 3.32 1.14
N LYS A 110 22.99 4.00 2.28
CA LYS A 110 21.77 4.45 2.96
C LYS A 110 20.92 5.34 2.05
N GLU A 111 21.51 6.37 1.44
CA GLU A 111 20.81 7.29 0.55
C GLU A 111 20.15 6.56 -0.64
N ILE A 112 20.81 5.56 -1.20
CA ILE A 112 20.26 4.77 -2.31
C ILE A 112 19.05 3.94 -1.87
N TYR A 113 19.14 3.26 -0.72
CA TYR A 113 18.01 2.47 -0.18
C TYR A 113 16.81 3.35 0.20
N GLU A 114 17.08 4.53 0.79
CA GLU A 114 16.08 5.51 1.20
C GLU A 114 15.55 6.37 0.04
N SER A 115 16.13 6.25 -1.15
CA SER A 115 15.69 7.01 -2.31
C SER A 115 14.32 6.53 -2.80
N ASN A 116 13.41 7.48 -3.00
CA ASN A 116 12.12 7.22 -3.64
C ASN A 116 12.22 7.05 -5.17
N THR A 117 13.41 7.20 -5.76
CA THR A 117 13.63 7.11 -7.21
C THR A 117 13.35 5.70 -7.77
N PHE A 118 13.57 4.67 -6.98
CA PHE A 118 13.47 3.26 -7.40
C PHE A 118 12.24 2.55 -6.85
N ARG A 119 11.27 3.30 -6.35
CA ARG A 119 10.10 2.80 -5.63
C ARG A 119 8.84 3.28 -6.31
N ASP A 120 7.96 2.35 -6.64
CA ASP A 120 6.70 2.64 -7.34
C ASP A 120 5.52 2.57 -6.37
N ARG A 121 5.43 1.46 -5.62
CA ARG A 121 4.37 1.15 -4.64
C ARG A 121 4.83 1.38 -3.20
N THR A 122 6.10 1.66 -2.98
CA THR A 122 6.65 2.00 -1.67
C THR A 122 7.25 3.40 -1.68
N PHE A 123 7.45 3.99 -0.50
CA PHE A 123 8.23 5.21 -0.37
C PHE A 123 8.83 5.34 1.02
N PHE A 124 10.05 5.84 1.10
CA PHE A 124 10.71 6.18 2.35
C PHE A 124 10.23 7.55 2.85
N LYS A 125 9.87 7.59 4.14
CA LYS A 125 9.55 8.80 4.87
C LYS A 125 9.72 8.55 6.37
N ASP A 126 10.23 9.53 7.12
CA ASP A 126 10.30 9.48 8.60
C ASP A 126 10.91 8.17 9.13
N SER A 127 12.02 7.72 8.54
CA SER A 127 12.73 6.47 8.88
C SER A 127 11.91 5.19 8.70
N SER A 128 10.86 5.22 7.89
CA SER A 128 10.00 4.06 7.60
C SER A 128 9.76 3.92 6.11
N ILE A 129 9.51 2.69 5.66
CA ILE A 129 9.03 2.42 4.30
C ILE A 129 7.51 2.33 4.36
N PHE A 130 6.82 3.29 3.76
CA PHE A 130 5.38 3.28 3.62
C PHE A 130 4.99 2.61 2.31
N PHE A 131 3.77 2.10 2.24
CA PHE A 131 3.25 1.53 1.01
C PHE A 131 2.02 2.25 0.46
N LEU A 132 1.85 2.14 -0.85
CA LEU A 132 0.78 2.71 -1.66
C LEU A 132 -0.03 1.57 -2.28
N ILE A 133 -1.27 1.45 -1.81
CA ILE A 133 -2.32 0.73 -2.54
C ILE A 133 -2.65 1.59 -3.76
N GLU A 134 -2.75 1.01 -4.95
CA GLU A 134 -3.08 1.74 -6.18
C GLU A 134 -4.53 1.52 -6.60
N ASP A 135 -5.05 0.30 -6.47
CA ASP A 135 -6.39 0.01 -6.93
C ASP A 135 -7.44 0.75 -6.07
N ASP A 136 -8.32 1.50 -6.73
CA ASP A 136 -9.32 2.33 -6.06
C ASP A 136 -10.29 1.50 -5.21
N PHE A 137 -10.64 0.28 -5.65
CA PHE A 137 -11.53 -0.58 -4.91
C PHE A 137 -10.80 -1.18 -3.70
N ALA A 138 -9.55 -1.62 -3.86
CA ALA A 138 -8.72 -2.06 -2.73
C ALA A 138 -8.54 -0.95 -1.67
N LYS A 139 -8.30 0.30 -2.09
CA LYS A 139 -8.24 1.47 -1.19
C LYS A 139 -9.54 1.65 -0.42
N HIS A 140 -10.67 1.51 -1.11
CA HIS A 140 -11.98 1.64 -0.50
C HIS A 140 -12.24 0.51 0.51
N LEU A 141 -11.94 -0.74 0.16
CA LEU A 141 -12.04 -1.88 1.08
C LEU A 141 -11.14 -1.69 2.30
N ASN A 142 -9.87 -1.30 2.10
CA ASN A 142 -8.94 -1.01 3.19
C ASN A 142 -9.52 0.05 4.15
N TYR A 143 -10.06 1.14 3.61
CA TYR A 143 -10.74 2.16 4.40
C TYR A 143 -11.90 1.58 5.22
N LEU A 144 -12.81 0.84 4.59
CA LEU A 144 -13.96 0.25 5.27
C LEU A 144 -13.52 -0.73 6.38
N ILE A 145 -12.48 -1.53 6.15
CA ILE A 145 -11.96 -2.49 7.13
C ILE A 145 -11.33 -1.75 8.32
N LEU A 146 -10.54 -0.71 8.08
CA LEU A 146 -9.94 0.11 9.14
C LEU A 146 -11.02 0.79 10.01
N GLU A 147 -12.08 1.31 9.39
CA GLU A 147 -13.23 1.90 10.08
C GLU A 147 -14.04 0.91 10.91
N GLN A 148 -13.90 -0.40 10.65
CA GLN A 148 -14.47 -1.47 11.47
C GLN A 148 -13.44 -2.09 12.40
N ASN A 149 -12.48 -1.30 12.89
CA ASN A 149 -11.43 -1.75 13.81
C ASN A 149 -10.66 -2.97 13.26
N LYS A 150 -10.28 -2.91 11.97
CA LYS A 150 -9.58 -3.99 11.24
C LYS A 150 -10.40 -5.28 11.08
N SER A 151 -11.71 -5.27 11.36
CA SER A 151 -12.57 -6.44 11.17
C SER A 151 -12.86 -6.69 9.69
N PRO A 152 -12.81 -7.96 9.22
CA PRO A 152 -13.07 -8.29 7.83
C PRO A 152 -14.51 -7.95 7.41
N ILE A 153 -14.70 -7.63 6.13
CA ILE A 153 -16.03 -7.47 5.54
C ILE A 153 -16.53 -8.88 5.20
N ILE A 154 -17.49 -9.34 5.99
CA ILE A 154 -18.08 -10.68 5.89
C ILE A 154 -19.54 -10.60 5.44
N SER A 155 -20.19 -11.75 5.27
CA SER A 155 -21.63 -11.80 4.97
C SER A 155 -22.45 -10.98 5.96
N CYS A 156 -23.48 -10.30 5.47
CA CYS A 156 -24.42 -9.57 6.31
C CYS A 156 -25.22 -10.49 7.23
N GLU A 157 -25.37 -11.78 6.88
CA GLU A 157 -26.07 -12.79 7.67
C GLU A 157 -25.22 -13.25 8.87
N ASP A 158 -23.91 -13.34 8.68
CA ASP A 158 -22.93 -13.75 9.70
C ASP A 158 -22.59 -12.62 10.69
N SER A 159 -23.26 -11.49 10.56
CA SER A 159 -22.88 -10.25 11.22
C SER A 159 -24.08 -9.56 11.85
N SER A 160 -24.23 -9.70 13.18
CA SER A 160 -25.20 -8.92 13.94
C SER A 160 -24.79 -7.46 14.14
N SER A 161 -23.50 -7.10 13.98
CA SER A 161 -22.99 -5.80 14.45
C SER A 161 -21.93 -5.11 13.55
N LYS A 162 -21.87 -5.39 12.24
CA LYS A 162 -20.91 -4.75 11.32
C LYS A 162 -21.57 -3.72 10.39
N LYS A 163 -21.07 -2.49 10.42
CA LYS A 163 -21.51 -1.36 9.59
C LYS A 163 -21.37 -1.62 8.08
N TYR A 164 -20.36 -2.40 7.69
CA TYR A 164 -20.13 -2.78 6.29
C TYR A 164 -20.10 -4.31 6.15
N CYS A 165 -20.84 -4.85 5.19
CA CYS A 165 -20.96 -6.29 4.98
C CYS A 165 -21.24 -6.64 3.51
N LEU A 166 -21.14 -7.93 3.20
CA LEU A 166 -21.40 -8.50 1.88
C LEU A 166 -22.78 -9.14 1.81
N ARG A 167 -23.51 -8.93 0.72
CA ARG A 167 -24.64 -9.80 0.31
C ARG A 167 -24.35 -10.43 -1.03
N ASP A 168 -24.81 -11.67 -1.21
CA ASP A 168 -24.67 -12.44 -2.46
C ASP A 168 -23.23 -12.50 -2.97
N THR A 169 -22.24 -12.48 -2.07
CA THR A 169 -20.78 -12.48 -2.32
C THR A 169 -20.19 -11.28 -3.05
N ASN A 170 -20.98 -10.53 -3.82
CA ASN A 170 -20.46 -9.49 -4.73
C ASN A 170 -21.03 -8.09 -4.46
N HIS A 171 -22.03 -7.96 -3.59
CA HIS A 171 -22.60 -6.67 -3.24
C HIS A 171 -22.08 -6.20 -1.88
N ILE A 172 -21.48 -5.01 -1.86
CA ILE A 172 -21.07 -4.34 -0.64
C ILE A 172 -22.24 -3.49 -0.16
N TYR A 173 -22.66 -3.71 1.08
CA TYR A 173 -23.68 -2.93 1.77
C TYR A 173 -23.04 -2.09 2.86
N ILE A 174 -23.42 -0.82 2.92
CA ILE A 174 -22.90 0.16 3.87
C ILE A 174 -24.06 0.81 4.60
N TYR A 175 -24.07 0.66 5.91
CA TYR A 175 -25.08 1.20 6.80
C TYR A 175 -24.54 2.42 7.56
N SER A 176 -25.44 3.28 8.05
CA SER A 176 -25.10 4.43 8.88
C SER A 176 -24.78 4.04 10.32
N SER A 177 -25.31 2.88 10.75
CA SER A 177 -25.12 2.30 12.07
C SER A 177 -24.56 0.88 11.97
N ASP A 178 -23.78 0.49 12.96
CA ASP A 178 -23.28 -0.85 13.19
C ASP A 178 -24.29 -1.76 13.91
N THR A 179 -25.29 -1.19 14.61
CA THR A 179 -26.24 -1.94 15.46
C THR A 179 -27.59 -2.21 14.79
N VAL A 180 -28.06 -1.32 13.91
CA VAL A 180 -29.34 -1.45 13.20
C VAL A 180 -29.06 -1.57 11.71
N LYS A 181 -29.50 -2.67 11.09
CA LYS A 181 -29.25 -3.01 9.68
C LYS A 181 -30.55 -3.26 8.93
N ASP A 182 -31.25 -2.19 8.62
CA ASP A 182 -32.46 -2.23 7.82
C ASP A 182 -32.42 -1.13 6.75
N ASP A 183 -33.48 -1.03 5.96
CA ASP A 183 -33.58 -0.04 4.88
C ASP A 183 -33.55 1.41 5.40
N SER A 184 -33.83 1.65 6.69
CA SER A 184 -33.76 2.98 7.29
C SER A 184 -32.33 3.43 7.60
N THR A 185 -31.42 2.48 7.83
CA THR A 185 -30.01 2.76 8.10
C THR A 185 -29.10 2.51 6.91
N LEU A 186 -29.60 1.91 5.83
CA LEU A 186 -28.85 1.69 4.59
C LEU A 186 -28.41 3.05 3.99
N LEU A 187 -27.10 3.28 3.89
CA LEU A 187 -26.53 4.46 3.24
C LEU A 187 -26.34 4.25 1.76
N MET A 188 -25.67 3.16 1.41
CA MET A 188 -25.42 2.78 0.02
C MET A 188 -25.14 1.29 -0.14
N TYR A 189 -25.39 0.78 -1.34
CA TYR A 189 -24.91 -0.52 -1.76
C TYR A 189 -24.54 -0.52 -3.23
N TYR A 190 -23.62 -1.40 -3.60
CA TYR A 190 -23.17 -1.55 -4.98
C TYR A 190 -22.58 -2.93 -5.21
N HIS A 191 -22.65 -3.38 -6.46
CA HIS A 191 -21.87 -4.54 -6.91
C HIS A 191 -20.40 -4.12 -7.04
N GLN A 192 -19.45 -4.95 -6.59
CA GLN A 192 -18.01 -4.63 -6.58
C GLN A 192 -17.49 -4.08 -7.93
N ASP A 193 -17.86 -4.70 -9.05
CA ASP A 193 -17.48 -4.26 -10.41
C ASP A 193 -18.02 -2.87 -10.80
N LYS A 194 -19.03 -2.38 -10.08
CA LYS A 194 -19.67 -1.08 -10.30
C LYS A 194 -19.11 0.00 -9.38
N PHE A 195 -18.16 -0.30 -8.49
CA PHE A 195 -17.56 0.70 -7.60
C PHE A 195 -17.00 1.91 -8.36
N LYS A 196 -16.29 1.69 -9.49
CA LYS A 196 -15.66 2.75 -10.27
C LYS A 196 -16.65 3.52 -11.17
N SER A 197 -17.69 2.87 -11.68
CA SER A 197 -18.52 3.38 -12.79
C SER A 197 -20.00 3.56 -12.46
N GLY A 198 -20.46 3.00 -11.35
CA GLY A 198 -21.88 2.90 -11.00
C GLY A 198 -22.65 1.91 -11.88
N PRO A 199 -23.96 1.74 -11.65
CA PRO A 199 -24.76 2.49 -10.69
C PRO A 199 -24.48 2.05 -9.23
N ILE A 200 -24.42 3.03 -8.33
CA ILE A 200 -24.42 2.81 -6.89
C ILE A 200 -25.79 3.22 -6.36
N MET A 201 -26.42 2.37 -5.57
CA MET A 201 -27.70 2.68 -4.94
C MET A 201 -27.44 3.37 -3.60
N ILE A 202 -28.12 4.47 -3.33
CA ILE A 202 -27.93 5.30 -2.14
C ILE A 202 -29.26 5.55 -1.44
N THR A 203 -29.20 5.94 -0.18
CA THR A 203 -30.38 6.39 0.58
C THR A 203 -31.04 7.60 -0.06
N LYS A 204 -32.37 7.64 -0.01
CA LYS A 204 -33.15 8.84 -0.38
C LYS A 204 -33.09 9.94 0.69
N ASP A 205 -32.63 9.63 1.90
CA ASP A 205 -32.45 10.62 2.96
C ASP A 205 -31.23 11.49 2.67
N ILE A 206 -31.49 12.67 2.09
CA ILE A 206 -30.47 13.65 1.70
C ILE A 206 -29.64 14.11 2.91
N SER A 207 -30.18 14.08 4.14
CA SER A 207 -29.44 14.49 5.34
C SER A 207 -28.22 13.58 5.58
N LEU A 208 -28.31 12.32 5.16
CA LEU A 208 -27.26 11.33 5.30
C LEU A 208 -26.20 11.40 4.18
N HIS A 209 -26.40 12.18 3.12
CA HIS A 209 -25.43 12.31 2.00
C HIS A 209 -24.12 13.00 2.40
N SER A 210 -24.07 13.57 3.60
CA SER A 210 -22.87 14.16 4.21
C SER A 210 -21.97 13.14 4.91
N ASN A 211 -22.41 11.88 5.04
CA ASN A 211 -21.63 10.81 5.66
C ASN A 211 -20.29 10.59 4.95
N LYS A 212 -19.24 10.29 5.73
CA LYS A 212 -17.86 10.19 5.25
C LYS A 212 -17.65 9.08 4.22
N GLU A 213 -18.48 8.04 4.26
CA GLU A 213 -18.46 6.91 3.33
C GLU A 213 -18.62 7.37 1.87
N PHE A 214 -19.38 8.44 1.63
CA PHE A 214 -19.55 9.03 0.31
C PHE A 214 -18.31 9.81 -0.19
N THR A 215 -17.39 10.19 0.69
CA THR A 215 -16.16 10.94 0.30
C THR A 215 -15.19 10.07 -0.50
N TYR A 216 -15.27 8.75 -0.35
CA TYR A 216 -14.42 7.78 -1.04
C TYR A 216 -14.94 7.38 -2.42
N LEU A 217 -16.16 7.81 -2.78
CA LEU A 217 -16.66 7.66 -4.14
C LEU A 217 -15.94 8.62 -5.07
N ARG A 218 -15.59 8.13 -6.26
CA ARG A 218 -14.96 8.94 -7.30
C ARG A 218 -15.87 10.10 -7.72
N LYS A 219 -15.27 11.25 -7.97
CA LYS A 219 -15.96 12.39 -8.59
C LYS A 219 -16.52 11.96 -9.95
N GLY A 220 -17.79 12.27 -10.20
CA GLY A 220 -18.51 11.86 -11.41
C GLY A 220 -19.24 10.52 -11.29
N THR A 221 -19.09 9.78 -10.18
CA THR A 221 -19.86 8.54 -9.96
C THR A 221 -21.36 8.84 -9.99
N ILE A 222 -22.08 8.05 -10.79
CA ILE A 222 -23.54 8.10 -10.90
C ILE A 222 -24.17 7.20 -9.85
N MET A 223 -25.14 7.76 -9.12
CA MET A 223 -25.88 7.08 -8.07
C MET A 223 -27.37 7.18 -8.31
N TYR A 224 -28.14 6.29 -7.69
CA TYR A 224 -29.60 6.27 -7.75
C TYR A 224 -30.19 6.01 -6.37
N ASP A 225 -31.34 6.58 -6.06
CA ASP A 225 -32.13 6.19 -4.88
C ASP A 225 -33.22 5.18 -5.25
N SER A 226 -34.01 4.76 -4.25
CA SER A 226 -35.13 3.83 -4.45
C SER A 226 -36.28 4.40 -5.30
N ASP A 227 -36.36 5.72 -5.47
CA ASP A 227 -37.35 6.40 -6.30
C ASP A 227 -36.82 6.64 -7.74
N ALA A 228 -35.67 6.03 -8.07
CA ALA A 228 -34.94 6.18 -9.33
C ALA A 228 -34.45 7.61 -9.62
N THR A 229 -34.38 8.47 -8.61
CA THR A 229 -33.75 9.78 -8.71
C THR A 229 -32.27 9.60 -8.97
N LYS A 230 -31.76 10.24 -10.01
CA LYS A 230 -30.34 10.17 -10.39
C LYS A 230 -29.53 11.22 -9.65
N TYR A 231 -28.38 10.82 -9.14
CA TYR A 231 -27.42 11.69 -8.46
C TYR A 231 -26.03 11.57 -9.08
N ILE A 232 -25.20 12.58 -8.87
CA ILE A 232 -23.79 12.59 -9.25
C ILE A 232 -22.91 13.04 -8.07
N LYS A 233 -21.78 12.35 -7.87
CA LYS A 233 -20.76 12.76 -6.89
C LYS A 233 -19.98 13.94 -7.45
N THR A 234 -20.02 15.09 -6.78
CA THR A 234 -19.20 16.26 -7.08
C THR A 234 -17.96 16.29 -6.17
N PRO A 235 -17.01 17.23 -6.35
CA PRO A 235 -15.87 17.35 -5.44
C PRO A 235 -16.26 17.56 -3.98
N THR A 236 -17.37 18.26 -3.72
CA THR A 236 -17.74 18.71 -2.38
C THR A 236 -19.04 18.11 -1.86
N SER A 237 -19.89 17.53 -2.72
CA SER A 237 -21.20 17.03 -2.31
C SER A 237 -21.73 15.92 -3.24
N ILE A 238 -22.95 15.46 -2.96
CA ILE A 238 -23.78 14.69 -3.88
C ILE A 238 -24.87 15.64 -4.40
N GLN A 239 -25.11 15.65 -5.70
CA GLN A 239 -26.11 16.52 -6.33
C GLN A 239 -27.09 15.71 -7.17
N VAL A 240 -28.36 16.12 -7.16
CA VAL A 240 -29.40 15.57 -8.03
C VAL A 240 -29.11 15.96 -9.47
N LEU A 241 -29.12 14.99 -10.38
CA LEU A 241 -28.93 15.18 -11.81
C LEU A 241 -30.31 15.19 -12.48
N LYS A 242 -30.77 16.39 -12.85
CA LYS A 242 -32.04 16.63 -13.54
C LYS A 242 -31.92 16.36 -15.04
#